data_AF-A0A2M7N9V8-F1
#
_entry.id   AF-A0A2M7N9V8-F1
#
_cell.length_a   1.000
_cell.length_b   1.000
_cell.length_c   1.000
_cell.angle_alpha   90.00
_cell.angle_beta   90.00
_cell.angle_gamma   90.00
#
_symmetry.space_group_name_H-M   'P 1'
#
loop_
_entity.id
_entity.type
_entity.pdbx_description
1 polymer ?
#
loop_
_entity_poly.entity_id
_entity_poly.type
_entity_poly.pdbx_seq_one_letter_code
_entity_poly.pdbx_strand_id
1 'polypeptide(L)'
;MSLVIDTLRTSPVTEELSEAEVEILAELFEVQEYKAGDVIVEPKDDQPDNLYILASGDIDVKIESNGEQSTIHILKPGDLAGMITFAGGAASHVSATLYAVGDTKVVSMSRARFETLINSHPMIVYRVMRGIIRNMHGIVRRVNSESAELSNYIYRTGGRY
;
A
#
# COMPACT_ATOMS: atom_id res chain seq x y z
N MET A 1 14.30 -18.57 5.99
CA MET A 1 13.09 -18.24 5.21
C MET A 1 13.33 -16.87 4.60
N SER A 2 12.90 -16.61 3.35
CA SER A 2 13.20 -15.33 2.70
C SER A 2 12.27 -14.23 3.22
N LEU A 3 12.81 -13.04 3.51
CA LEU A 3 12.06 -11.86 3.98
C LEU A 3 10.81 -11.58 3.13
N VAL A 4 10.91 -11.83 1.83
CA VAL A 4 9.82 -11.64 0.86
C VAL A 4 8.64 -12.57 1.16
N ILE A 5 8.88 -13.87 1.33
CA ILE A 5 7.80 -14.83 1.61
C ILE A 5 7.15 -14.53 2.96
N ASP A 6 7.97 -14.22 3.98
CA ASP A 6 7.47 -13.82 5.30
C ASP A 6 6.54 -12.59 5.19
N THR A 7 6.97 -11.58 4.44
CA THR A 7 6.19 -10.34 4.23
C THR A 7 4.89 -10.61 3.48
N LEU A 8 4.96 -11.38 2.39
CA LEU A 8 3.77 -11.74 1.60
C LEU A 8 2.73 -12.44 2.47
N ARG A 9 3.13 -13.42 3.29
CA ARG A 9 2.21 -14.14 4.19
C ARG A 9 1.48 -13.25 5.19
N THR A 10 2.05 -12.12 5.57
CA THR A 10 1.39 -11.15 6.47
C THR A 10 0.49 -10.15 5.73
N SER A 11 0.58 -10.09 4.41
CA SER A 11 -0.12 -9.10 3.61
C SER A 11 -1.50 -9.59 3.16
N PRO A 12 -2.55 -8.74 3.21
CA PRO A 12 -3.88 -9.10 2.75
C PRO A 12 -3.94 -9.41 1.24
N VAL A 13 -2.91 -9.05 0.47
CA VAL A 13 -2.86 -9.30 -0.97
C VAL A 13 -2.75 -10.80 -1.32
N THR A 14 -2.18 -11.62 -0.43
CA THR A 14 -1.98 -13.06 -0.68
C THR A 14 -2.95 -13.97 0.07
N GLU A 15 -3.99 -13.42 0.69
CA GLU A 15 -4.95 -14.18 1.54
C GLU A 15 -5.60 -15.37 0.81
N GLU A 16 -5.79 -15.27 -0.51
CA GLU A 16 -6.42 -16.32 -1.33
C GLU A 16 -5.42 -17.18 -2.12
N LEU A 17 -4.12 -16.98 -1.91
CA LEU A 17 -3.07 -17.73 -2.61
C LEU A 17 -2.69 -18.96 -1.79
N SER A 18 -2.44 -20.07 -2.49
CA SER A 18 -1.79 -21.24 -1.92
C SER A 18 -0.29 -20.98 -1.71
N GLU A 19 0.36 -21.80 -0.88
CA GLU A 19 1.81 -21.68 -0.63
C GLU A 19 2.65 -21.71 -1.92
N ALA A 20 2.31 -22.60 -2.87
CA ALA A 20 2.99 -22.66 -4.15
C ALA A 20 2.80 -21.38 -4.99
N GLU A 21 1.62 -20.77 -4.93
CA GLU A 21 1.35 -19.49 -5.61
C GLU A 21 2.08 -18.32 -4.94
N VAL A 22 2.23 -18.35 -3.60
CA VAL A 22 3.04 -17.37 -2.87
C VAL A 22 4.51 -17.48 -3.25
N GLU A 23 5.05 -18.69 -3.39
CA GLU A 23 6.43 -18.90 -3.84
C GLU A 23 6.67 -18.33 -5.24
N ILE A 24 5.78 -18.62 -6.20
CA ILE A 24 5.87 -18.07 -7.57
C ILE A 24 5.79 -16.53 -7.55
N LEU A 25 4.87 -15.96 -6.76
CA LEU A 25 4.73 -14.52 -6.65
C LEU A 25 5.97 -13.88 -6.00
N ALA A 26 6.56 -14.53 -5.00
CA ALA A 26 7.73 -14.02 -4.27
C ALA A 26 8.95 -13.80 -5.18
N GLU A 27 9.11 -14.61 -6.23
CA GLU A 27 10.22 -14.45 -7.19
C GLU A 27 10.15 -13.12 -7.97
N LEU A 28 8.98 -12.48 -8.02
CA LEU A 28 8.78 -11.21 -8.71
C LEU A 28 9.08 -9.98 -7.85
N PHE A 29 9.26 -10.15 -6.54
CA PHE A 29 9.52 -9.08 -5.61
C PHE A 29 11.02 -8.85 -5.40
N GLU A 30 11.38 -7.60 -5.15
CA GLU A 30 12.72 -7.17 -4.75
C GLU A 30 12.65 -6.50 -3.38
N VAL A 31 13.73 -6.63 -2.60
CA VAL A 31 13.85 -5.98 -1.28
C VAL A 31 14.51 -4.63 -1.47
N GLN A 32 13.90 -3.59 -0.92
CA GLN A 32 14.40 -2.23 -0.87
C GLN A 32 14.56 -1.80 0.60
N GLU A 33 15.65 -1.13 0.91
CA GLU A 33 15.95 -0.65 2.26
C GLU A 33 16.06 0.88 2.25
N TYR A 34 15.49 1.49 3.28
CA TYR A 34 15.38 2.94 3.44
C TYR A 34 15.81 3.34 4.85
N LYS A 35 16.31 4.57 4.97
CA LYS A 35 16.65 5.23 6.22
C LYS A 35 15.61 6.28 6.59
N ALA A 36 15.65 6.72 7.85
CA ALA A 36 14.76 7.75 8.35
C ALA A 36 14.79 9.01 7.45
N GLY A 37 13.62 9.44 6.99
CA GLY A 37 13.45 10.59 6.12
C GLY A 37 13.52 10.29 4.61
N ASP A 38 13.93 9.09 4.21
CA ASP A 38 13.97 8.73 2.79
C ASP A 38 12.57 8.71 2.17
N VAL A 39 12.47 9.20 0.93
CA VAL A 39 11.24 9.16 0.14
C VAL A 39 11.15 7.82 -0.59
N ILE A 40 10.04 7.10 -0.38
CA ILE A 40 9.78 5.79 -0.98
C ILE A 40 8.91 5.96 -2.24
N VAL A 41 7.84 6.75 -2.13
CA VAL A 41 6.90 7.06 -3.21
C VAL A 41 6.58 8.54 -3.18
N GLU A 42 6.53 9.17 -4.33
CA GLU A 42 6.21 10.59 -4.50
C GLU A 42 5.21 10.75 -5.65
N PRO A 43 4.20 11.62 -5.55
CA PRO A 43 3.25 11.87 -6.63
C PRO A 43 3.91 12.63 -7.79
N LYS A 44 4.68 11.92 -8.61
CA LYS A 44 5.33 12.41 -9.84
C LYS A 44 5.02 11.49 -11.01
N ASP A 45 4.92 12.07 -12.21
CA ASP A 45 4.52 11.36 -13.44
C ASP A 45 5.57 10.33 -13.93
N ASP A 46 6.81 10.40 -13.45
CA ASP A 46 7.92 9.53 -13.88
C ASP A 46 8.14 8.31 -12.98
N GLN A 47 7.34 8.13 -11.92
CA GLN A 47 7.55 7.03 -10.98
C GLN A 47 7.03 5.70 -11.55
N PRO A 48 7.79 4.58 -11.44
CA PRO A 48 7.33 3.27 -11.89
C PRO A 48 6.09 2.79 -11.14
N ASP A 49 5.17 2.18 -11.88
CA ASP A 49 3.94 1.55 -11.39
C ASP A 49 4.26 0.30 -10.54
N ASN A 50 4.65 0.53 -9.29
CA ASN A 50 5.08 -0.51 -8.35
C ASN A 50 4.04 -0.74 -7.25
N LEU A 51 3.83 -2.01 -6.90
CA LEU A 51 3.21 -2.40 -5.64
C LEU A 51 4.29 -2.50 -4.57
N TYR A 52 4.04 -1.91 -3.42
CA TYR A 52 4.93 -1.95 -2.27
C TYR A 52 4.23 -2.64 -1.10
N ILE A 53 4.95 -3.49 -0.39
CA ILE A 53 4.50 -4.10 0.87
C ILE A 53 5.56 -3.83 1.93
N LEU A 54 5.14 -3.21 3.03
CA LEU A 54 6.05 -2.92 4.13
C LEU A 54 6.46 -4.22 4.83
N ALA A 55 7.75 -4.52 4.86
CA ALA A 55 8.29 -5.73 5.50
C ALA A 55 8.66 -5.48 6.97
N SER A 56 9.28 -4.33 7.26
CA SER A 56 9.65 -3.92 8.61
C SER A 56 9.83 -2.42 8.72
N GLY A 57 9.64 -1.86 9.91
CA GLY A 57 9.70 -0.42 10.16
C GLY A 57 8.33 0.22 9.99
N ASP A 58 8.33 1.54 9.75
CA ASP A 58 7.13 2.36 9.61
C ASP A 58 7.28 3.30 8.42
N ILE A 59 6.16 3.59 7.74
CA ILE A 59 6.10 4.56 6.64
C ILE A 59 5.04 5.61 6.94
N ASP A 60 5.46 6.86 6.95
CA ASP A 60 4.57 8.02 7.04
C ASP A 60 3.96 8.33 5.67
N VAL A 61 2.63 8.35 5.62
CA VAL A 61 1.86 8.79 4.45
C VAL A 61 1.48 10.26 4.66
N LYS A 62 2.10 11.15 3.88
CA LYS A 62 1.89 12.59 4.00
C LYS A 62 1.25 13.17 2.75
N ILE A 63 0.27 14.05 2.95
CA ILE A 63 -0.26 14.89 1.87
C ILE A 63 0.19 16.33 2.09
N GLU A 64 0.41 17.04 1.00
CA GLU A 64 0.65 18.48 1.04
C GLU A 64 -0.65 19.22 0.75
N SER A 65 -1.03 20.13 1.64
CA SER A 65 -2.21 20.98 1.49
C SER A 65 -1.87 22.37 1.97
N ASN A 66 -2.11 23.39 1.14
CA ASN A 66 -1.81 24.80 1.44
C ASN A 66 -0.34 25.06 1.85
N GLY A 67 0.61 24.30 1.32
CA GLY A 67 2.04 24.42 1.63
C GLY A 67 2.46 23.79 2.97
N GLU A 68 1.55 23.10 3.66
CA GLU A 68 1.85 22.31 4.85
C GLU A 68 1.74 20.82 4.57
N GLN A 69 2.73 20.05 5.03
CA GLN A 69 2.68 18.60 5.00
C GLN A 69 1.99 18.07 6.25
N SER A 70 0.99 17.21 6.05
CA SER A 70 0.26 16.56 7.13
C SER A 70 0.31 15.04 6.98
N THR A 71 0.64 14.34 8.06
CA THR A 71 0.57 12.88 8.11
C THR A 71 -0.90 12.45 8.21
N ILE A 72 -1.36 11.70 7.21
CA ILE A 72 -2.74 11.18 7.16
C ILE A 72 -2.83 9.72 7.59
N HIS A 73 -1.71 8.99 7.51
CA HIS A 73 -1.65 7.59 7.89
C HIS A 73 -0.21 7.14 8.15
N ILE A 74 -0.05 6.05 8.92
CA ILE A 74 1.23 5.38 9.12
C ILE A 74 1.04 3.93 8.70
N LEU A 75 1.76 3.49 7.67
CA LEU A 75 1.75 2.09 7.24
C LEU A 75 2.60 1.25 8.20
N LYS A 76 2.11 0.06 8.50
CA LYS A 76 2.73 -0.97 9.34
C LYS A 76 3.12 -2.20 8.52
N PRO A 77 3.99 -3.09 9.04
CA PRO A 77 4.35 -4.32 8.34
C PRO A 77 3.13 -5.11 7.85
N GLY A 78 3.14 -5.50 6.57
CA GLY A 78 2.04 -6.13 5.85
C GLY A 78 1.17 -5.17 5.02
N ASP A 79 1.19 -3.87 5.33
CA ASP A 79 0.41 -2.87 4.61
C ASP A 79 0.92 -2.62 3.19
N LEU A 80 -0.02 -2.20 2.33
CA LEU A 80 0.18 -1.99 0.90
C LEU A 80 0.31 -0.50 0.55
N ALA A 81 1.18 -0.21 -0.41
CA ALA A 81 1.35 1.10 -1.03
C ALA A 81 1.48 0.99 -2.56
N GLY A 82 1.31 2.12 -3.26
CA GLY A 82 1.41 2.17 -4.74
C GLY A 82 0.23 1.50 -5.48
N MET A 83 -0.82 1.10 -4.77
CA MET A 83 -1.90 0.29 -5.34
C MET A 83 -2.66 0.96 -6.48
N ILE A 84 -2.83 2.29 -6.47
CA ILE A 84 -3.60 3.03 -7.49
C ILE A 84 -2.90 2.93 -8.85
N THR A 85 -1.65 3.40 -8.90
CA THR A 85 -0.83 3.37 -10.11
C THR A 85 -0.38 1.97 -10.44
N PHE A 86 -0.36 1.00 -9.51
CA PHE A 86 -0.15 -0.42 -9.83
C PHE A 86 -1.40 -1.08 -10.47
N ALA A 87 -2.61 -0.69 -10.08
CA ALA A 87 -3.87 -1.31 -10.57
C ALA A 87 -4.45 -0.70 -11.87
N GLY A 88 -3.87 0.38 -12.38
CA GLY A 88 -4.21 1.00 -13.67
C GLY A 88 -4.72 2.42 -13.55
N GLY A 89 -4.74 2.97 -12.33
CA GLY A 89 -5.16 4.33 -12.06
C GLY A 89 -4.14 5.36 -12.54
N ALA A 90 -4.61 6.58 -12.80
CA ALA A 90 -3.76 7.69 -13.20
C ALA A 90 -2.88 8.17 -12.03
N ALA A 91 -1.65 8.60 -12.34
CA ALA A 91 -0.74 9.21 -11.37
C ALA A 91 -1.34 10.44 -10.69
N SER A 92 -2.22 11.18 -11.38
CA SER A 92 -2.97 12.32 -10.83
C SER A 92 -3.90 11.96 -9.65
N HIS A 93 -4.18 10.68 -9.42
CA HIS A 93 -4.94 10.21 -8.26
C HIS A 93 -4.04 9.88 -7.04
N VAL A 94 -2.71 9.92 -7.21
CA VAL A 94 -1.76 9.81 -6.12
C VAL A 94 -1.47 11.22 -5.61
N SER A 95 -1.81 11.49 -4.36
CA SER A 95 -1.60 12.80 -3.72
C SER A 95 -0.68 12.73 -2.49
N ALA A 96 -0.27 11.53 -2.10
CA ALA A 96 0.52 11.31 -0.91
C ALA A 96 1.95 10.91 -1.23
N THR A 97 2.89 11.48 -0.49
CA THR A 97 4.30 11.09 -0.47
C THR A 97 4.53 10.16 0.71
N LEU A 98 5.28 9.09 0.48
CA LEU A 98 5.62 8.07 1.46
C LEU A 98 7.05 8.28 1.97
N TYR A 99 7.20 8.41 3.28
CA TYR A 99 8.49 8.63 3.92
C TYR A 99 8.81 7.49 4.89
N ALA A 100 10.03 6.98 4.86
CA ALA A 100 10.50 6.07 5.90
C ALA A 100 10.65 6.85 7.23
N VAL A 101 10.08 6.33 8.31
CA VAL A 101 10.20 6.94 9.65
C VAL A 101 11.53 6.58 10.31
N GLY A 102 12.06 5.39 9.99
CA GLY A 102 13.29 4.83 10.56
C GLY A 102 13.99 3.92 9.55
N ASP A 103 14.76 2.96 10.07
CA ASP A 103 15.24 1.85 9.26
C ASP A 103 14.04 1.01 8.78
N THR A 104 13.72 1.14 7.50
CA THR A 104 12.52 0.57 6.90
C THR A 104 12.91 -0.36 5.75
N LYS A 105 12.26 -1.53 5.68
CA LYS A 105 12.40 -2.47 4.56
C LYS A 105 11.08 -2.65 3.87
N VAL A 106 11.09 -2.59 2.55
CA VAL A 106 9.91 -2.75 1.70
C VAL A 106 10.20 -3.84 0.68
N VAL A 107 9.21 -4.65 0.35
CA VAL A 107 9.28 -5.49 -0.83
C VAL A 107 8.45 -4.84 -1.94
N SER A 108 9.05 -4.70 -3.11
CA SER A 108 8.44 -4.01 -4.25
C SER A 108 8.35 -4.93 -5.46
N MET A 109 7.26 -4.82 -6.22
CA MET A 109 7.07 -5.50 -7.49
C MET A 109 6.51 -4.52 -8.52
N SER A 110 7.19 -4.38 -9.66
CA SER A 110 6.67 -3.59 -10.77
C SER A 110 5.47 -4.27 -11.44
N ARG A 111 4.53 -3.47 -11.95
CA ARG A 111 3.43 -3.96 -12.78
C ARG A 111 3.95 -4.80 -13.94
N ALA A 112 4.97 -4.33 -14.67
CA ALA A 112 5.49 -5.04 -15.83
C ALA A 112 5.93 -6.47 -15.48
N ARG A 113 6.61 -6.66 -14.33
CA ARG A 113 6.98 -8.00 -13.83
C ARG A 113 5.74 -8.82 -13.46
N PHE A 114 4.77 -8.22 -12.78
CA PHE A 114 3.52 -8.89 -12.42
C PHE A 114 2.73 -9.36 -13.65
N GLU A 115 2.66 -8.53 -14.70
CA GLU A 115 1.92 -8.83 -15.93
C GLU A 115 2.52 -10.00 -16.73
N THR A 116 3.77 -10.38 -16.48
CA THR A 116 4.35 -11.62 -17.04
C THR A 116 3.58 -12.88 -16.60
N LEU A 117 2.85 -12.81 -15.48
CA LEU A 117 2.01 -13.90 -14.99
C LEU A 117 0.67 -14.01 -15.72
N ILE A 118 0.25 -13.04 -16.54
CA ILE A 118 -1.07 -13.05 -17.20
C ILE A 118 -1.25 -14.32 -18.05
N ASN A 119 -0.22 -14.72 -18.79
CA ASN A 119 -0.30 -15.89 -19.67
C ASN A 119 0.13 -17.19 -18.99
N SER A 120 0.99 -17.12 -17.97
CA SER A 120 1.57 -18.31 -17.32
C SER A 120 0.79 -18.75 -16.08
N HIS A 121 0.33 -17.80 -15.26
CA HIS A 121 -0.36 -18.04 -13.99
C HIS A 121 -1.54 -17.07 -13.78
N PRO A 122 -2.55 -17.07 -14.68
CA PRO A 122 -3.65 -16.09 -14.65
C PRO A 122 -4.43 -16.07 -13.34
N MET A 123 -4.53 -17.21 -12.63
CA MET A 123 -5.22 -17.28 -11.35
C MET A 123 -4.48 -16.52 -10.23
N ILE A 124 -3.15 -16.47 -10.26
CA ILE A 124 -2.36 -15.66 -9.33
C ILE A 124 -2.69 -14.18 -9.56
N VAL A 125 -2.67 -13.75 -10.83
CA VAL A 125 -3.01 -12.37 -11.21
C VAL A 125 -4.39 -11.98 -10.71
N TYR A 126 -5.40 -12.81 -11.01
CA TYR A 126 -6.78 -12.58 -10.59
C TYR A 126 -6.91 -12.43 -9.07
N ARG A 127 -6.31 -13.35 -8.30
CA ARG A 127 -6.42 -13.36 -6.84
C ARG A 127 -5.66 -12.20 -6.18
N VAL A 128 -4.50 -11.84 -6.70
CA VAL A 128 -3.74 -10.66 -6.25
C VAL A 128 -4.54 -9.39 -6.50
N MET A 129 -5.12 -9.21 -7.70
CA MET A 129 -5.97 -8.05 -8.00
C MET A 129 -7.21 -8.00 -7.09
N ARG A 130 -7.84 -9.15 -6.80
CA ARG A 130 -8.90 -9.22 -5.79
C ARG A 130 -8.42 -8.84 -4.39
N GLY A 131 -7.22 -9.27 -4.00
CA GLY A 131 -6.59 -8.91 -2.73
C GLY A 131 -6.39 -7.40 -2.59
N ILE A 132 -5.89 -6.75 -3.65
CA ILE A 132 -5.74 -5.28 -3.71
C ILE A 132 -7.10 -4.60 -3.52
N ILE A 133 -8.13 -5.02 -4.28
CA ILE A 133 -9.47 -4.42 -4.18
C ILE A 133 -10.07 -4.62 -2.77
N ARG A 134 -9.91 -5.81 -2.17
CA ARG A 134 -10.36 -6.07 -0.79
C ARG A 134 -9.66 -5.14 0.20
N ASN A 135 -8.35 -4.97 0.09
CA ASN A 135 -7.59 -4.06 0.94
C ASN A 135 -8.06 -2.61 0.78
N MET A 136 -8.23 -2.12 -0.45
CA MET A 136 -8.76 -0.79 -0.73
C MET A 136 -10.15 -0.56 -0.12
N HIS A 137 -11.06 -1.53 -0.26
CA HIS A 137 -12.38 -1.44 0.39
C HIS A 137 -12.26 -1.37 1.92
N GLY A 138 -11.34 -2.12 2.51
CA GLY A 138 -11.04 -2.06 3.94
C GLY A 138 -10.58 -0.66 4.38
N ILE A 139 -9.66 -0.05 3.62
CA ILE A 139 -9.17 1.32 3.87
C ILE A 139 -10.32 2.33 3.78
N VAL A 140 -11.08 2.33 2.69
CA VAL A 140 -12.20 3.27 2.48
C VAL A 140 -13.25 3.13 3.58
N ARG A 141 -13.60 1.89 3.97
CA ARG A 141 -14.56 1.66 5.06
C ARG A 141 -14.05 2.22 6.39
N ARG A 142 -12.77 2.01 6.70
CA ARG A 142 -12.15 2.50 7.94
C ARG A 142 -12.16 4.03 7.97
N VAL A 143 -11.68 4.69 6.92
CA VAL A 143 -11.67 6.16 6.81
C VAL A 143 -13.07 6.75 6.91
N ASN A 144 -14.07 6.13 6.26
CA ASN A 144 -15.46 6.59 6.35
C ASN A 144 -16.03 6.44 7.77
N SER A 145 -15.69 5.35 8.49
CA SER A 145 -16.11 5.14 9.88
C SER A 145 -15.52 6.21 10.80
N GLU A 146 -14.21 6.47 10.68
CA GLU A 146 -13.50 7.49 11.46
C GLU A 146 -14.10 8.90 11.22
N SER A 147 -14.35 9.24 9.96
CA SER A 147 -14.97 10.53 9.57
C SER A 147 -16.40 10.69 10.11
N ALA A 148 -17.21 9.62 10.09
CA ALA A 148 -18.56 9.63 10.62
C ALA A 148 -18.56 9.78 12.16
N GLU A 149 -17.64 9.14 12.86
CA GLU A 149 -17.48 9.28 14.31
C GLU A 149 -17.09 10.71 14.69
N LEU A 150 -16.06 11.27 14.04
CA LEU A 150 -15.62 12.67 14.23
C LEU A 150 -16.77 13.66 14.01
N SER A 151 -17.52 13.49 12.91
CA SER A 151 -18.68 14.32 12.61
C SER A 151 -19.72 14.25 13.74
N ASN A 152 -20.05 13.04 14.21
CA ASN A 152 -21.00 12.85 15.31
C ASN A 152 -20.51 13.49 16.61
N TYR A 153 -19.22 13.43 16.93
CA TYR A 153 -18.65 14.10 18.10
C TYR A 153 -18.77 15.62 18.03
N ILE A 154 -18.47 16.23 16.87
CA ILE A 154 -18.56 17.68 16.66
C ILE A 154 -20.02 18.14 16.77
N TYR A 155 -20.96 17.44 16.12
CA TYR A 155 -22.38 17.81 16.17
C TYR A 155 -23.01 17.56 17.55
N ARG A 156 -22.58 16.54 18.30
CA ARG A 156 -23.08 16.31 19.67
C ARG A 156 -22.49 17.27 20.70
N THR A 157 -21.24 17.72 20.54
CA THR A 157 -20.63 18.69 21.45
C THR A 157 -21.02 20.14 21.11
N GLY A 158 -21.36 20.44 19.85
CA GLY A 158 -21.86 21.75 19.40
C GLY A 158 -23.37 21.99 19.56
N GLY A 159 -24.15 20.97 19.94
CA GLY A 159 -25.62 21.02 20.03
C GLY A 159 -26.19 21.42 21.40
N ARG A 160 -25.59 22.40 22.07
CA ARG A 160 -26.16 23.02 23.28
C ARG A 160 -26.07 24.54 23.18
N TYR A 161 -27.03 25.15 22.49
CA TYR A 161 -27.75 26.37 22.88
C TYR A 161 -29.09 26.40 22.16
#